data_AF-A0A0E0UY16-F1
#
_entry.id   AF-A0A0E0UY16-F1
#
_cell.length_a   1.000
_cell.length_b   1.000
_cell.length_c   1.000
_cell.angle_alpha   90.00
_cell.angle_beta   90.00
_cell.angle_gamma   90.00
#
_symmetry.space_group_name_H-M   'P 1'
#
loop_
_entity.id
_entity.type
_entity.pdbx_description
1 polymer ?
#
loop_
_entity_poly.entity_id
_entity_poly.type
_entity_poly.pdbx_seq_one_letter_code
_entity_poly.pdbx_strand_id
1 'polypeptide(L)'
;MMKMSKAGIYDQLTSEAGEKFSAEAGKYAIDNLKADYNANALAKAEDYQKTMAMAPEAIRDQLTSSAGEKFTAEEADYAIQNLSK
;
A
#
# COMPACT_ATOMS: atom_id res chain seq x y z
N MET A 1 -7.57 -4.14 9.76
CA MET A 1 -6.10 -3.90 9.79
C MET A 1 -5.77 -2.93 8.66
N MET A 2 -4.91 -1.94 8.90
CA MET A 2 -4.46 -1.02 7.85
C MET A 2 -3.76 -1.81 6.74
N LYS A 3 -4.25 -1.67 5.50
CA LYS A 3 -3.72 -2.31 4.30
C LYS A 3 -2.82 -1.31 3.60
N MET A 4 -1.53 -1.38 3.86
CA MET A 4 -0.55 -0.40 3.41
C MET A 4 0.65 -1.09 2.75
N SER A 5 1.31 -0.36 1.84
CA SER A 5 2.62 -0.73 1.31
C SER A 5 3.71 -0.57 2.38
N LYS A 6 4.87 -1.19 2.15
CA LYS A 6 6.04 -1.01 3.02
C LYS A 6 6.43 0.47 3.12
N ALA A 7 6.38 1.20 2.00
CA ALA A 7 6.67 2.64 1.94
C ALA A 7 5.62 3.47 2.68
N GLY A 8 4.33 3.17 2.51
CA GLY A 8 3.25 3.85 3.21
C GLY A 8 3.34 3.68 4.74
N ILE A 9 3.73 2.49 5.21
CA ILE A 9 3.95 2.25 6.65
C ILE A 9 5.10 3.11 7.16
N TYR A 10 6.21 3.18 6.43
CA TYR A 10 7.33 4.05 6.79
C TYR A 10 6.87 5.50 6.92
N ASP A 11 6.19 6.01 5.89
CA ASP A 11 5.73 7.40 5.86
C ASP A 11 4.78 7.69 7.03
N GLN A 12 3.85 6.78 7.34
CA GLN A 12 2.92 6.94 8.46
C GLN A 12 3.65 6.99 9.81
N LEU A 13 4.67 6.15 9.99
CA LEU A 13 5.45 6.12 11.21
C LEU A 13 6.29 7.39 11.39
N THR A 14 6.88 7.91 10.32
CA THR A 14 7.81 9.05 10.38
C THR A 14 7.15 10.41 10.14
N SER A 15 5.89 10.43 9.68
CA SER A 15 5.19 11.68 9.36
C SER A 15 4.96 12.56 10.59
N GLU A 16 5.16 13.86 10.42
CA GLU A 16 4.81 14.91 11.39
C GLU A 16 3.31 14.98 11.70
N ALA A 17 2.46 14.47 10.79
CA ALA A 17 1.02 14.35 11.03
C ALA A 17 0.62 12.95 11.52
N GLY A 18 1.54 11.99 11.51
CA GLY A 18 1.34 10.61 11.92
C GLY A 18 1.89 10.35 13.32
N GLU A 19 2.68 9.30 13.46
CA GLU A 19 3.15 8.80 14.75
C GLU A 19 4.46 9.46 15.24
N LYS A 20 5.12 10.27 14.38
CA LYS A 20 6.33 11.04 14.71
C LYS A 20 7.51 10.23 15.26
N PHE A 21 7.62 8.96 14.87
CA PHE A 21 8.81 8.17 15.17
C PHE A 21 10.00 8.69 14.37
N SER A 22 11.21 8.47 14.90
CA SER A 22 12.43 8.79 14.15
C SER A 22 12.53 7.95 12.88
N ALA A 23 13.27 8.44 11.89
CA ALA A 23 13.51 7.71 10.64
C ALA A 23 14.14 6.32 10.91
N GLU A 24 15.02 6.23 11.89
CA GLU A 24 15.67 4.98 12.30
C GLU A 24 14.66 3.99 12.89
N ALA A 25 13.75 4.46 13.74
CA ALA A 25 12.69 3.63 14.31
C ALA A 25 11.69 3.16 13.23
N GLY A 26 11.29 4.06 12.32
CA GLY A 26 10.46 3.72 11.17
C GLY A 26 11.12 2.67 10.27
N LYS A 27 12.42 2.85 9.96
CA LYS A 27 13.21 1.89 9.19
C LYS A 27 13.30 0.53 9.90
N TYR A 28 13.59 0.54 11.20
CA TYR A 28 13.64 -0.68 12.00
C TYR A 28 12.31 -1.44 11.95
N ALA A 29 11.18 -0.73 12.07
CA ALA A 29 9.86 -1.34 11.99
C ALA A 29 9.62 -2.02 10.64
N ILE A 30 9.82 -1.32 9.51
CA ILE A 30 9.55 -1.89 8.18
C ILE A 30 10.52 -3.01 7.79
N ASP A 31 11.71 -3.06 8.37
CA ASP A 31 12.69 -4.11 8.11
C ASP A 31 12.42 -5.39 8.91
N ASN A 32 11.76 -5.27 10.08
CA ASN A 32 11.41 -6.41 10.93
C ASN A 32 9.93 -6.83 10.78
N LEU A 33 9.10 -6.00 10.17
CA LEU A 33 7.70 -6.30 9.92
C LEU A 33 7.56 -7.37 8.84
N LYS A 34 7.10 -8.55 9.25
CA LYS A 34 6.64 -9.61 8.34
C LYS A 34 5.19 -9.35 7.99
N ALA A 35 4.97 -8.85 6.78
CA ALA A 35 3.64 -8.62 6.23
C ALA A 35 3.56 -9.19 4.81
N ASP A 36 2.35 -9.60 4.43
CA ASP A 36 2.03 -9.95 3.06
C ASP A 36 1.55 -8.69 2.34
N TYR A 37 2.49 -8.00 1.69
CA TYR A 37 2.21 -6.76 0.97
C TYR A 37 1.41 -6.99 -0.31
N ASN A 38 1.52 -8.17 -0.92
CA ASN A 38 0.67 -8.58 -2.04
C ASN A 38 -0.81 -8.68 -1.60
N ALA A 39 -1.07 -9.30 -0.45
CA ALA A 39 -2.41 -9.35 0.13
C ALA A 39 -2.92 -7.96 0.55
N ASN A 40 -2.04 -7.04 0.95
CA ASN A 40 -2.42 -5.66 1.22
C ASN A 40 -2.79 -4.89 -0.05
N ALA A 41 -2.01 -5.04 -1.12
CA ALA A 41 -2.29 -4.42 -2.42
C ALA A 41 -3.62 -4.93 -3.00
N LEU A 42 -3.86 -6.25 -2.93
CA LEU A 42 -5.13 -6.84 -3.37
C LEU A 42 -6.33 -6.28 -2.58
N ALA A 43 -6.23 -6.23 -1.26
CA ALA A 43 -7.31 -5.68 -0.43
C ALA A 43 -7.61 -4.21 -0.75
N LYS A 44 -6.58 -3.42 -1.09
CA LYS A 44 -6.76 -2.02 -1.54
C LYS A 44 -7.36 -1.93 -2.94
N ALA A 45 -6.98 -2.83 -3.85
CA ALA A 45 -7.57 -2.92 -5.18
C ALA A 45 -9.06 -3.24 -5.11
N GLU A 46 -9.45 -4.23 -4.30
CA GLU A 46 -10.85 -4.60 -4.05
C GLU A 46 -11.64 -3.44 -3.45
N ASP A 47 -11.05 -2.71 -2.50
CA ASP A 47 -11.67 -1.54 -1.89
C ASP A 47 -11.93 -0.44 -2.91
N TYR A 48 -10.95 -0.09 -3.75
CA TYR A 48 -11.12 0.90 -4.80
C TYR A 48 -12.14 0.48 -5.87
N GLN A 49 -12.12 -0.79 -6.28
CA GLN A 49 -13.10 -1.32 -7.22
C GLN A 49 -14.52 -1.24 -6.64
N LYS A 50 -14.70 -1.63 -5.37
CA LYS A 50 -16.01 -1.69 -4.73
C LYS A 50 -16.57 -0.32 -4.36
N THR A 51 -15.74 0.56 -3.81
CA THR A 51 -16.19 1.83 -3.22
C THR A 51 -16.13 2.98 -4.22
N MET A 52 -15.23 2.92 -5.19
CA MET A 52 -15.00 3.99 -6.17
C MET A 52 -15.26 3.56 -7.62
N ALA A 53 -15.64 2.29 -7.87
CA ALA A 53 -15.89 1.75 -9.21
C ALA A 53 -14.73 2.00 -10.20
N MET A 54 -13.50 2.03 -9.69
CA MET A 54 -12.32 2.32 -10.50
C MET A 54 -12.02 1.15 -11.45
N ALA A 55 -11.56 1.48 -12.65
CA ALA A 55 -11.08 0.49 -13.61
C ALA A 55 -9.74 -0.12 -13.14
N PRO A 56 -9.42 -1.38 -13.48
CA PRO A 56 -8.20 -2.05 -13.05
C PRO A 56 -6.92 -1.25 -13.34
N GLU A 57 -6.80 -0.60 -14.49
CA GLU A 57 -5.65 0.22 -14.84
C GLU A 57 -5.53 1.46 -13.93
N ALA A 58 -6.65 2.12 -13.64
CA ALA A 58 -6.67 3.27 -12.71
C ALA A 58 -6.34 2.83 -11.28
N ILE A 59 -6.77 1.63 -10.87
CA ILE A 59 -6.40 1.06 -9.58
C ILE A 59 -4.90 0.80 -9.53
N ARG A 60 -4.31 0.22 -10.59
CA ARG A 60 -2.87 -0.02 -10.68
C ARG A 60 -2.06 1.27 -10.52
N ASP A 61 -2.47 2.33 -11.22
CA ASP A 61 -1.83 3.64 -11.14
C ASP A 61 -1.96 4.23 -9.74
N GLN A 62 -3.13 4.08 -9.10
CA GLN A 62 -3.35 4.53 -7.74
C GLN A 62 -2.52 3.77 -6.70
N LEU A 63 -2.37 2.45 -6.87
CA LEU A 63 -1.57 1.61 -5.99
C LEU A 63 -0.08 1.97 -6.05
N THR A 64 0.43 2.29 -7.24
CA THR A 64 1.86 2.60 -7.47
C THR A 64 2.20 4.08 -7.28
N SER A 65 1.20 4.95 -7.25
CA SER A 65 1.39 6.40 -7.16
C SER A 65 2.19 6.82 -5.93
N SER A 66 3.16 7.71 -6.13
CA SER A 66 3.96 8.34 -5.07
C SER A 66 3.16 9.29 -4.17
N ALA A 67 1.98 9.73 -4.61
CA ALA A 67 1.03 10.46 -3.78
C ALA A 67 -0.12 9.56 -3.27
N GLY A 68 -0.19 8.32 -3.75
CA GLY A 68 -1.18 7.33 -3.39
C GLY A 68 -0.61 6.29 -2.42
N GLU A 69 -0.77 5.03 -2.78
CA GLU A 69 -0.53 3.91 -1.85
C GLU A 69 0.92 3.41 -1.84
N LYS A 70 1.75 3.80 -2.82
CA LYS A 70 3.20 3.50 -2.88
C LYS A 70 3.56 2.01 -2.83
N PHE A 71 2.68 1.12 -3.28
CA PHE A 71 3.05 -0.28 -3.52
C PHE A 71 4.09 -0.38 -4.65
N THR A 72 4.87 -1.44 -4.66
CA THR A 72 5.76 -1.71 -5.81
C THR A 72 4.94 -2.05 -7.04
N ALA A 73 5.57 -1.98 -8.22
CA ALA A 73 4.91 -2.37 -9.46
C ALA A 73 4.46 -3.84 -9.42
N GLU A 74 5.28 -4.72 -8.85
CA GLU A 74 5.00 -6.15 -8.73
C GLU A 74 3.81 -6.43 -7.79
N GLU A 75 3.71 -5.70 -6.68
CA GLU A 75 2.59 -5.83 -5.72
C GLU A 75 1.28 -5.32 -6.35
N ALA A 76 1.33 -4.21 -7.09
CA ALA A 76 0.18 -3.71 -7.82
C ALA A 76 -0.23 -4.66 -8.96
N ASP A 77 0.72 -5.19 -9.71
CA ASP A 77 0.47 -6.17 -10.78
C ASP A 77 -0.17 -7.44 -10.21
N TYR A 78 0.35 -7.95 -9.08
CA TYR A 78 -0.26 -9.05 -8.35
C TYR A 78 -1.71 -8.73 -7.97
N ALA A 79 -1.95 -7.55 -7.40
CA ALA A 79 -3.30 -7.13 -7.00
C ALA A 79 -4.28 -7.13 -8.17
N ILE A 80 -3.88 -6.57 -9.33
CA ILE A 80 -4.73 -6.54 -10.52
C ILE A 80 -4.97 -7.93 -11.10
N GLN A 81 -3.94 -8.79 -11.14
CA GLN A 81 -4.08 -10.16 -11.64
C GLN A 81 -5.03 -11.01 -10.80
N ASN A 82 -5.16 -10.71 -9.51
CA ASN A 82 -6.00 -11.43 -8.57
C ASN A 82 -7.32 -10.70 -8.25
N LEU A 83 -7.56 -9.55 -8.87
CA LEU A 83 -8.78 -8.78 -8.67
C LEU A 83 -9.96 -9.54 -9.27
N SER A 84 -11.00 -9.77 -8.48
CA SER A 84 -12.23 -10.37 -8.97
C SER A 84 -12.91 -9.45 -10.00
N LYS A 85 -13.52 -10.03 -11.03
CA LYS A 85 -14.26 -9.28 -12.05
C LYS A 85 -15.63 -8.86 -11.57
#